data_AF-A0A847WK89-F1
#
_entry.id   AF-A0A847WK89-F1
#
_cell.length_a   1.000
_cell.length_b   1.000
_cell.length_c   1.000
_cell.angle_alpha   90.00
_cell.angle_beta   90.00
_cell.angle_gamma   90.00
#
_symmetry.space_group_name_H-M   'P 1'
#
loop_
_entity.id
_entity.type
_entity.pdbx_description
1 polymer ?
#
loop_
_entity_poly.entity_id
_entity_poly.type
_entity_poly.pdbx_seq_one_letter_code
_entity_poly.pdbx_strand_id
1 'polypeptide(L)' 'GIALINVNRRIQLIFGEEYGLNVYSRRNVGTDVEITLPLMQKE' A
#
# COMPACT_ATOMS: atom_id res chain seq x y z
N GLY A 1 -11.86 -10.28 -2.35
CA GLY A 1 -11.31 -9.44 -1.27
C GLY A 1 -11.32 -8.00 -1.72
N ILE A 2 -11.73 -7.07 -0.86
CA ILE A 2 -11.85 -5.63 -1.20
C ILE A 2 -10.95 -4.73 -0.35
N ALA A 3 -10.41 -5.26 0.75
CA ALA A 3 -9.69 -4.46 1.75
C ALA A 3 -8.42 -3.81 1.18
N LEU A 4 -7.48 -4.58 0.65
CA LEU A 4 -6.20 -4.05 0.15
C LEU A 4 -6.39 -3.08 -1.03
N ILE A 5 -7.36 -3.35 -1.91
CA ILE A 5 -7.69 -2.45 -3.03
C ILE A 5 -8.21 -1.11 -2.50
N ASN A 6 -9.09 -1.13 -1.51
CA ASN A 6 -9.63 0.08 -0.90
C ASN A 6 -8.56 0.85 -0.12
N VAL A 7 -7.65 0.16 0.57
CA VAL A 7 -6.52 0.77 1.26
C VAL A 7 -5.58 1.44 0.25
N ASN A 8 -5.14 0.71 -0.79
CA ASN A 8 -4.27 1.27 -1.83
C ASN A 8 -4.87 2.51 -2.48
N ARG A 9 -6.15 2.43 -2.88
CA ARG A 9 -6.86 3.56 -3.49
C ARG A 9 -6.90 4.78 -2.56
N ARG A 10 -7.13 4.58 -1.26
CA ARG A 10 -7.19 5.69 -0.30
C ARG A 10 -5.82 6.34 -0.09
N ILE A 11 -4.75 5.53 -0.02
CA ILE A 11 -3.38 6.06 0.06
C ILE A 11 -3.08 6.92 -1.16
N GLN A 12 -3.36 6.40 -2.36
CA GLN A 12 -3.14 7.11 -3.63
C GLN A 12 -3.95 8.40 -3.72
N LEU A 13 -5.22 8.37 -3.30
CA LEU A 13 -6.09 9.56 -3.29
C LEU A 13 -5.59 10.67 -2.36
N ILE A 14 -4.93 10.31 -1.26
CA ILE A 14 -4.48 11.28 -0.24
C ILE A 14 -3.09 11.81 -0.57
N PHE A 15 -2.18 10.96 -1.04
CA PHE A 15 -0.76 11.27 -1.12
C PHE A 15 -0.20 11.34 -2.55
N GLY A 16 -0.92 10.85 -3.57
CA GLY A 16 -0.43 10.74 -4.95
C GLY A 16 -0.27 9.29 -5.40
N GLU A 17 -0.27 9.05 -6.72
CA GLU A 17 -0.24 7.70 -7.30
C GLU A 17 1.09 6.96 -7.06
N GLU A 18 2.16 7.69 -6.75
CA GLU A 18 3.47 7.14 -6.38
C GLU A 18 3.50 6.47 -4.99
N TYR A 19 2.47 6.69 -4.16
CA TYR A 19 2.31 6.07 -2.84
C TYR A 19 1.26 4.96 -2.89
N GLY A 20 1.37 3.94 -2.04
CA GLY A 20 0.42 2.83 -2.07
C GLY A 20 0.98 1.52 -1.52
N LEU A 21 0.36 0.42 -1.95
CA LEU A 21 0.71 -0.95 -1.60
C LEU A 21 1.26 -1.69 -2.81
N ASN A 22 2.28 -2.51 -2.58
CA ASN A 22 2.74 -3.50 -3.54
C ASN A 22 2.60 -4.91 -2.95
N VAL A 23 1.96 -5.82 -3.68
CA VAL A 23 1.56 -7.13 -3.15
C VAL A 23 2.25 -8.24 -3.93
N TYR A 24 3.05 -9.02 -3.23
CA TYR A 24 3.76 -10.16 -3.76
C TYR A 24 3.23 -11.42 -3.08
N SER A 25 2.86 -12.44 -3.85
CA SER A 25 2.36 -13.68 -3.27
C SER A 25 3.02 -14.87 -3.93
N ARG A 26 3.39 -15.86 -3.11
CA ARG A 26 3.95 -17.12 -3.57
C ARG A 26 3.15 -18.26 -2.96
N ARG A 27 2.65 -19.13 -3.84
CA ARG A 27 1.84 -20.30 -3.46
C ARG A 27 2.58 -21.15 -2.44
N ASN A 28 1.87 -21.55 -1.38
CA ASN A 28 2.38 -22.35 -0.25
C ASN A 28 3.52 -21.69 0.56
N VAL A 29 3.75 -20.39 0.39
CA VAL A 29 4.74 -19.62 1.15
C VAL A 29 4.04 -18.51 1.91
N GLY A 30 3.27 -17.67 1.21
CA GLY A 30 2.56 -16.55 1.83
C GLY A 30 2.41 -15.36 0.89
N THR A 31 2.08 -14.23 1.50
CA THR A 31 1.90 -12.95 0.81
C THR A 31 2.69 -11.89 1.57
N ASP A 32 3.58 -11.21 0.85
CA ASP A 32 4.31 -10.04 1.32
C ASP A 32 3.63 -8.79 0.78
N VAL A 33 3.47 -7.79 1.64
CA VAL A 33 2.87 -6.50 1.27
C VAL A 33 3.85 -5.39 1.67
N GLU A 34 4.29 -4.62 0.70
CA GLU A 34 5.10 -3.42 0.88
C GLU A 34 4.20 -2.19 0.84
N ILE A 35 4.49 -1.18 1.65
CA ILE A 35 3.75 0.09 1.70
C ILE A 35 4.71 1.27 1.55
N THR A 36 4.37 2.19 0.65
CA THR A 36 5.11 3.44 0.41
C THR A 36 4.24 4.60 0.89
N LEU A 37 4.76 5.39 1.83
CA LEU A 37 4.11 6.58 2.40
C LEU A 37 5.11 7.75 2.45
N PRO A 38 4.65 9.01 2.38
CA PRO A 38 5.52 10.15 2.55
C PRO A 38 6.01 10.27 3.99
N LEU A 39 7.25 10.76 4.16
CA LEU A 39 7.76 11.09 5.49
C LEU A 39 7.07 12.36 6.00
N MET A 40 6.30 12.24 7.09
CA MET A 40 5.70 13.39 7.75
C MET A 40 6.68 13.97 8.77
N GLN A 41 7.10 15.22 8.59
CA GLN A 41 7.83 15.97 9.61
C GLN A 41 6.81 16.56 10.60
N LYS A 42 7.15 16.53 11.89
CA LYS A 42 6.43 17.33 12.88
C LYS A 42 7.01 18.74 12.84
N GLU A 43 6.14 19.75 12.84
CA GLU A 43 6.53 21.13 13.17
C GLU A 43 7.06 21.22 14.60
#